data_AF-A0A7Y4A814-F1
#
_entry.id   AF-A0A7Y4A814-F1
#
_cell.length_a   1.000
_cell.length_b   1.000
_cell.length_c   1.000
_cell.angle_alpha   90.00
_cell.angle_beta   90.00
_cell.angle_gamma   90.00
#
_symmetry.space_group_name_H-M   'P 1'
#
loop_
_entity.id
_entity.type
_entity.pdbx_description
1 polymer ?
#
loop_
_entity_poly.entity_id
_entity_poly.type
_entity_poly.pdbx_seq_one_letter_code
_entity_poly.pdbx_strand_id
1 'polypeptide(L)'
;MYSINHDLFMKSTGAEYYSEKGLSFRAIAIKSLKKVMAEVVADTPTNCSHAHKVKGIALMCGAADAAHVCQKLESYGDIVSPVARQNTLQHIIESLINLCFGRGS
;
A
#
# COMPACT_ATOMS: atom_id res chain seq x y z
N MET A 1 -9.98 -6.09 -7.20
CA MET A 1 -9.05 -5.24 -7.99
C MET A 1 -9.03 -3.88 -7.31
N TYR A 2 -7.88 -3.39 -6.87
CA TYR A 2 -7.79 -2.08 -6.19
C TYR A 2 -7.80 -0.95 -7.23
N SER A 3 -8.29 0.22 -6.84
CA SER A 3 -8.29 1.42 -7.67
C SER A 3 -7.78 2.62 -6.90
N ILE A 4 -7.23 3.60 -7.63
CA ILE A 4 -6.84 4.88 -7.05
C ILE A 4 -8.02 5.84 -7.10
N ASN A 5 -8.39 6.39 -5.94
CA ASN A 5 -9.28 7.53 -5.84
C ASN A 5 -8.43 8.82 -5.90
N HIS A 6 -8.52 9.56 -7.01
CA HIS A 6 -7.74 10.79 -7.20
C HIS A 6 -8.12 11.90 -6.22
N ASP A 7 -9.38 12.00 -5.79
CA ASP A 7 -9.79 12.99 -4.79
C ASP A 7 -9.17 12.69 -3.43
N LEU A 8 -9.12 11.41 -3.06
CA LEU A 8 -8.46 10.98 -1.83
C LEU A 8 -6.95 11.22 -1.91
N PHE A 9 -6.31 10.92 -3.05
CA PHE A 9 -4.91 11.24 -3.28
C PHE A 9 -4.63 12.75 -3.13
N MET A 10 -5.46 13.60 -3.74
CA MET A 10 -5.34 15.05 -3.64
C MET A 10 -5.54 15.52 -2.20
N LYS A 11 -6.52 14.98 -1.47
CA LYS A 11 -6.74 15.30 -0.05
C LYS A 11 -5.57 14.89 0.84
N SER A 12 -4.93 13.76 0.54
CA SER A 12 -3.81 13.23 1.34
C SER A 12 -2.46 13.87 1.01
N THR A 13 -2.25 14.31 -0.23
CA THR A 13 -0.94 14.80 -0.71
C THR A 13 -0.92 16.30 -1.03
N GLY A 14 -2.08 16.91 -1.27
CA GLY A 14 -2.19 18.27 -1.79
C GLY A 14 -1.76 18.42 -3.25
N ALA A 15 -1.60 17.32 -3.99
CA ALA A 15 -1.18 17.32 -5.40
C ALA A 15 -2.11 16.47 -6.27
N GLU A 16 -2.34 16.92 -7.51
CA GLU A 16 -3.06 16.12 -8.50
C GLU A 16 -2.24 14.88 -8.89
N TYR A 17 -2.92 13.75 -9.10
CA TYR A 17 -2.28 12.45 -9.31
C TYR A 17 -1.28 12.39 -10.49
N TYR A 18 -1.56 13.14 -11.56
CA TYR A 18 -0.71 13.20 -12.76
C TYR A 18 0.19 14.44 -12.84
N SER A 19 0.15 15.33 -11.84
CA SER A 19 1.09 16.47 -11.77
C SER A 19 2.52 16.00 -11.46
N GLU A 20 3.52 16.84 -11.73
CA GLU A 20 4.93 16.51 -11.37
C GLU A 20 5.10 16.20 -9.88
N LYS A 21 4.38 16.91 -9.02
CA LYS A 21 4.33 16.63 -7.57
C LYS A 21 3.66 15.29 -7.28
N GLY A 22 2.53 15.00 -7.94
CA GLY A 22 1.85 13.70 -7.83
C GLY A 22 2.74 12.53 -8.25
N LEU A 23 3.47 12.67 -9.36
CA LEU A 23 4.47 11.70 -9.81
C LEU A 23 5.57 11.49 -8.78
N SER A 24 6.02 12.57 -8.13
CA SER A 24 7.02 12.51 -7.05
C SER A 24 6.50 11.75 -5.82
N PHE A 25 5.27 12.03 -5.38
CA PHE A 25 4.62 11.28 -4.29
C PHE A 25 4.46 9.79 -4.63
N ARG A 26 4.07 9.46 -5.86
CA ARG A 26 3.96 8.07 -6.33
C ARG A 26 5.31 7.37 -6.37
N ALA A 27 6.38 8.05 -6.80
CA ALA A 27 7.73 7.50 -6.76
C ALA A 27 8.20 7.21 -5.32
N ILE A 28 7.90 8.12 -4.38
CA ILE A 28 8.17 7.90 -2.95
C ILE A 28 7.36 6.71 -2.42
N ALA A 29 6.07 6.61 -2.77
CA ALA A 29 5.22 5.49 -2.40
C ALA A 29 5.80 4.15 -2.88
N ILE A 30 6.20 4.07 -4.16
CA ILE A 30 6.81 2.87 -4.75
C ILE A 30 8.10 2.50 -4.01
N LYS A 31 8.97 3.47 -3.72
CA LYS A 31 10.22 3.23 -2.99
C LYS A 31 9.93 2.66 -1.59
N SER A 32 8.98 3.24 -0.87
CA SER A 32 8.56 2.77 0.45
C SER A 32 7.94 1.38 0.40
N LEU A 33 7.08 1.11 -0.58
CA LEU A 33 6.45 -0.20 -0.80
C LEU A 33 7.49 -1.30 -1.08
N LYS A 34 8.49 -1.03 -1.93
CA LYS A 34 9.60 -1.96 -2.18
C LYS A 34 10.41 -2.25 -0.93
N LYS A 35 10.63 -1.25 -0.08
CA LYS A 35 11.31 -1.45 1.21
C LYS A 35 10.50 -2.37 2.11
N VAL A 36 9.20 -2.10 2.27
CA VAL A 36 8.32 -2.95 3.08
C VAL A 36 8.21 -4.36 2.49
N MET A 37 8.22 -4.52 1.16
CA MET A 37 8.26 -5.84 0.52
C MET A 37 9.50 -6.64 0.96
N ALA A 38 10.67 -6.03 0.94
CA ALA A 38 11.89 -6.67 1.37
C ALA A 38 11.83 -7.07 2.86
N GLU A 39 11.27 -6.22 3.72
CA GLU A 39 11.02 -6.53 5.14
C GLU A 39 10.06 -7.72 5.28
N VAL A 40 8.95 -7.75 4.53
CA VAL A 40 7.95 -8.83 4.55
C VAL A 40 8.50 -10.17 4.05
N VAL A 41 9.45 -10.16 3.12
CA VAL A 41 10.11 -11.38 2.62
C VAL A 41 11.18 -11.87 3.59
N ALA A 42 11.90 -10.96 4.23
CA ALA A 42 12.99 -11.28 5.15
C ALA A 42 12.49 -11.73 6.54
N ASP A 43 11.32 -11.25 6.97
CA ASP A 43 10.88 -11.38 8.35
C ASP A 43 9.95 -12.60 8.59
N THR A 44 10.16 -13.26 9.73
CA THR A 44 9.30 -14.32 10.29
C THR A 44 8.39 -13.70 11.37
N PRO A 45 7.16 -14.21 11.54
CA PRO A 45 5.93 -13.44 11.39
C PRO A 45 5.64 -12.42 12.51
N THR A 46 5.93 -11.13 12.29
CA THR A 46 5.30 -10.01 13.02
C THR A 46 4.62 -9.02 12.05
N ASN A 47 3.69 -9.53 11.25
CA ASN A 47 3.12 -8.82 10.09
C ASN A 47 2.16 -7.66 10.43
N CYS A 48 1.83 -7.40 11.69
CA CYS A 48 0.95 -6.27 12.07
C CYS A 48 1.63 -4.92 11.81
N SER A 49 2.94 -4.81 12.09
CA SER A 49 3.71 -3.59 11.81
C SER A 49 3.80 -3.30 10.31
N HIS A 50 4.02 -4.34 9.50
CA HIS A 50 4.05 -4.21 8.05
C HIS A 50 2.69 -3.82 7.47
N ALA A 51 1.60 -4.44 7.94
CA ALA A 51 0.25 -4.06 7.55
C ALA A 51 -0.07 -2.59 7.86
N HIS A 52 0.35 -2.10 9.03
CA HIS A 52 0.20 -0.70 9.41
C HIS A 52 0.94 0.25 8.45
N LYS A 53 2.20 -0.05 8.11
CA LYS A 53 2.99 0.74 7.14
C LYS A 53 2.32 0.77 5.76
N VAL A 54 1.91 -0.39 5.25
CA VAL A 54 1.26 -0.49 3.93
C VAL A 54 -0.08 0.24 3.92
N LYS A 55 -0.86 0.19 5.01
CA LYS A 55 -2.11 0.96 5.17
C LYS A 55 -1.87 2.45 4.98
N GLY A 56 -0.86 3.02 5.66
CA GLY A 56 -0.53 4.44 5.54
C GLY A 56 -0.17 4.83 4.11
N ILE A 57 0.64 4.01 3.43
CA ILE A 57 1.02 4.25 2.03
C ILE A 57 -0.20 4.14 1.11
N ALA A 58 -1.06 3.14 1.31
CA ALA A 58 -2.28 2.93 0.53
C ALA A 58 -3.24 4.13 0.64
N LEU A 59 -3.46 4.65 1.86
CA LEU A 59 -4.26 5.86 2.08
C LEU A 59 -3.69 7.06 1.36
N MET A 60 -2.37 7.29 1.49
CA MET A 60 -1.69 8.39 0.80
C MET A 60 -1.83 8.29 -0.73
N CYS A 61 -1.77 7.07 -1.26
CA CYS A 61 -1.96 6.82 -2.69
C CYS A 61 -3.42 6.93 -3.14
N GLY A 62 -4.40 7.10 -2.23
CA GLY A 62 -5.82 7.09 -2.58
C GLY A 62 -6.41 5.69 -2.81
N ALA A 63 -5.71 4.62 -2.41
CA ALA A 63 -6.15 3.23 -2.55
C ALA A 63 -6.91 2.76 -1.29
N ALA A 64 -8.13 3.29 -1.10
CA ALA A 64 -8.94 3.06 0.10
C ALA A 64 -9.21 1.57 0.38
N ASP A 65 -9.50 0.78 -0.66
CA ASP A 65 -9.78 -0.65 -0.53
C ASP A 65 -8.55 -1.42 -0.01
N ALA A 66 -7.36 -1.11 -0.53
CA ALA A 66 -6.12 -1.72 -0.06
C ALA A 66 -5.85 -1.34 1.40
N ALA A 67 -6.08 -0.08 1.77
CA ALA A 67 -5.97 0.37 3.16
C ALA A 67 -6.93 -0.38 4.09
N HIS A 68 -8.16 -0.62 3.64
CA HIS A 68 -9.15 -1.37 4.40
C HIS A 68 -8.74 -2.84 4.62
N VAL A 69 -8.16 -3.49 3.60
CA VAL A 69 -7.62 -4.85 3.76
C VAL A 69 -6.43 -4.86 4.73
N CYS A 70 -5.51 -3.89 4.63
CA CYS A 70 -4.41 -3.76 5.59
C CYS A 70 -4.90 -3.54 7.03
N GLN A 71 -5.96 -2.75 7.22
CA GLN A 71 -6.59 -2.58 8.53
C GLN A 71 -7.12 -3.90 9.09
N LYS A 72 -7.72 -4.76 8.27
CA LYS A 72 -8.15 -6.11 8.70
C LYS A 72 -6.96 -6.98 9.10
N LEU A 73 -5.86 -6.94 8.36
CA LEU A 73 -4.65 -7.70 8.69
C LEU A 73 -4.00 -7.22 10.00
N GLU A 74 -4.10 -5.93 10.30
CA GLU A 74 -3.65 -5.33 11.56
C GLU A 74 -4.56 -5.72 12.72
N SER A 75 -5.89 -5.60 12.56
CA SER A 75 -6.86 -5.86 13.63
C SER A 75 -7.11 -7.34 13.93
N TYR A 76 -6.97 -8.22 12.94
CA TYR A 76 -7.24 -9.65 13.07
C TYR A 76 -5.98 -10.50 12.86
N GLY A 77 -4.80 -9.89 12.97
CA GLY A 77 -3.53 -10.54 12.68
C GLY A 77 -3.25 -11.79 13.50
N ASP A 78 -3.83 -11.88 14.70
CA ASP A 78 -3.65 -13.02 15.61
C ASP A 78 -4.58 -14.21 15.26
N ILE A 79 -5.64 -13.95 14.49
CA ILE A 79 -6.62 -14.94 14.04
C ILE A 79 -6.25 -15.47 12.64
N VAL A 80 -5.68 -14.61 11.80
CA VAL A 80 -5.30 -14.96 10.43
C VAL A 80 -3.97 -15.73 10.42
N SER A 81 -3.94 -16.84 9.67
CA SER A 81 -2.70 -17.62 9.47
C SER A 81 -1.53 -16.70 9.08
N PRO A 82 -0.35 -16.82 9.74
CA PRO A 82 0.82 -16.03 9.42
C PRO A 82 1.21 -16.04 7.94
N VAL A 83 1.11 -17.21 7.30
CA VAL A 83 1.40 -17.42 5.87
C VAL A 83 0.38 -16.70 5.00
N ALA A 84 -0.92 -16.85 5.30
CA ALA A 84 -1.97 -16.19 4.53
C ALA A 84 -1.86 -14.66 4.63
N ARG A 85 -1.52 -14.14 5.81
CA ARG A 85 -1.28 -12.73 6.06
C ARG A 85 -0.08 -12.21 5.28
N GLN A 86 1.02 -12.94 5.25
CA GLN A 86 2.21 -12.59 4.46
C GLN A 86 1.89 -12.55 2.97
N ASN A 87 1.27 -13.60 2.42
CA ASN A 87 0.89 -13.66 1.01
C ASN A 87 -0.09 -12.56 0.60
N THR A 88 -1.07 -12.26 1.47
CA THR A 88 -2.02 -11.17 1.23
C THR A 88 -1.30 -9.83 1.20
N LEU A 89 -0.38 -9.60 2.13
CA LEU A 89 0.36 -8.34 2.20
C LEU A 89 1.29 -8.15 0.99
N GLN A 90 1.98 -9.22 0.55
CA GLN A 90 2.77 -9.18 -0.68
C GLN A 90 1.92 -8.82 -1.90
N HIS A 91 0.77 -9.48 -2.08
CA HIS A 91 -0.17 -9.17 -3.18
C HIS A 91 -0.66 -7.71 -3.15
N ILE A 92 -0.95 -7.16 -1.96
CA ILE A 92 -1.35 -5.75 -1.82
C ILE A 92 -0.21 -4.84 -2.25
N ILE A 93 1.01 -5.10 -1.78
CA ILE A 93 2.18 -4.27 -2.10
C ILE A 93 2.43 -4.25 -3.61
N GLU A 94 2.40 -5.41 -4.28
CA GLU A 94 2.57 -5.51 -5.73
C GLU A 94 1.48 -4.74 -6.48
N SER A 95 0.23 -4.89 -6.07
CA SER A 95 -0.89 -4.19 -6.68
C SER A 95 -0.75 -2.67 -6.54
N LEU A 96 -0.35 -2.19 -5.36
CA LEU A 96 -0.13 -0.76 -5.12
C LEU A 96 1.04 -0.22 -5.94
N ILE A 97 2.13 -0.98 -6.08
CA ILE A 97 3.25 -0.59 -6.95
C ILE A 97 2.78 -0.42 -8.39
N ASN A 98 2.00 -1.38 -8.91
CA ASN A 98 1.49 -1.32 -10.28
C ASN A 98 0.55 -0.12 -10.50
N LEU A 99 -0.36 0.14 -9.56
CA LEU A 99 -1.25 1.30 -9.62
C LEU A 99 -0.48 2.62 -9.59
N CYS A 100 0.49 2.74 -8.68
CA CYS A 100 1.34 3.92 -8.58
C CYS A 100 2.31 4.06 -9.77
N PHE A 101 2.58 3.00 -10.53
CA PHE A 101 3.42 3.06 -11.73
C PHE A 101 2.63 3.47 -12.98
N GLY A 102 1.35 3.09 -13.09
CA GLY A 102 0.51 3.34 -14.26
C GLY A 102 0.51 4.81 -14.71
N ARG A 103 1.11 5.09 -15.87
CA ARG A 103 0.86 6.34 -16.62
C ARG A 103 -0.57 6.24 -17.16
N GLY A 104 -1.36 7.31 -17.02
CA GLY A 104 -2.72 7.37 -17.56
C GLY A 104 -2.71 6.89 -19.01
N SER A 105 -3.62 5.96 -19.31
CA SER A 105 -3.96 5.59 -20.69
C SER A 105 -4.70 6.74 -21.35
#